data_AF-A0A502G747-F1
#
_entry.id   AF-A0A502G747-F1
#
_cell.length_a   1.000
_cell.length_b   1.000
_cell.length_c   1.000
_cell.angle_alpha   90.00
_cell.angle_beta   90.00
_cell.angle_gamma   90.00
#
_symmetry.space_group_name_H-M   'P 1'
#
loop_
_entity.id
_entity.type
_entity.pdbx_description
1 polymer ?
#
loop_
_entity_poly.entity_id
_entity_poly.type
_entity_poly.pdbx_seq_one_letter_code
_entity_poly.pdbx_strand_id
1 'polypeptide(L)'
;MYRSSTLPVDTPSATLGAWHDLPEEVQLVLSREALRRAAETLAEHAELLAAEIESGALLDQGGPDSLRLFAAVVRATNKDGFATVGNA
;
A
#
# COMPACT_ATOMS: atom_id res chain seq x y z
N MET A 1 -44.00 8.96 7.05
CA MET A 1 -43.05 10.09 6.94
C MET A 1 -41.83 9.78 7.81
N TYR A 2 -40.74 9.30 7.20
CA TYR A 2 -39.42 9.20 7.84
C TYR A 2 -38.40 9.71 6.81
N ARG A 3 -37.74 10.84 7.08
CA ARG A 3 -36.60 11.32 6.28
C ARG A 3 -35.34 10.71 6.87
N SER A 4 -34.78 9.70 6.20
CA SER A 4 -33.38 9.30 6.42
C SER A 4 -32.48 10.41 5.87
N SER A 5 -31.87 11.18 6.77
CA SER A 5 -30.75 12.05 6.42
C SER A 5 -29.49 11.19 6.40
N THR A 6 -29.09 10.70 5.23
CA THR A 6 -27.75 10.16 5.03
C THR A 6 -26.78 11.34 4.95
N LEU A 7 -25.95 11.49 5.98
CA LEU A 7 -24.83 12.43 6.00
C LEU A 7 -23.90 12.13 4.81
N PRO A 8 -23.33 13.16 4.15
CA PRO A 8 -22.26 12.92 3.19
C PRO A 8 -21.05 12.38 3.96
N VAL A 9 -20.64 11.15 3.65
CA VAL A 9 -19.30 10.65 3.96
C VAL A 9 -18.35 11.48 3.11
N ASP A 10 -17.85 12.55 3.70
CA ASP A 10 -16.77 13.36 3.14
C ASP A 10 -15.46 12.62 3.43
N THR A 11 -15.23 11.52 2.71
CA THR A 11 -13.87 11.02 2.53
C THR A 11 -13.16 12.05 1.64
N PRO A 12 -12.10 12.73 2.12
CA PRO A 12 -11.33 13.62 1.26
C PRO A 12 -10.58 12.76 0.24
N SER A 13 -11.25 12.48 -0.88
CA SER A 13 -10.57 12.14 -2.11
C SER A 13 -9.82 13.40 -2.46
N ALA A 14 -8.50 13.43 -2.21
CA ALA A 14 -7.65 14.54 -2.61
C ALA A 14 -7.92 14.77 -4.10
N THR A 15 -8.65 15.83 -4.43
CA THR A 15 -8.99 16.13 -5.80
C THR A 15 -7.67 16.36 -6.52
N LEU A 16 -7.51 15.79 -7.72
CA LEU A 16 -6.25 15.90 -8.49
C LEU A 16 -5.76 17.36 -8.58
N GLY A 17 -6.68 18.33 -8.59
CA GLY A 17 -6.37 19.76 -8.49
C GLY A 17 -5.63 20.14 -7.21
N ALA A 18 -6.15 19.76 -6.04
CA ALA A 18 -5.53 20.05 -4.74
C ALA A 18 -4.16 19.36 -4.55
N TRP A 19 -3.92 18.25 -5.24
CA TRP A 19 -2.60 17.60 -5.25
C TRP A 19 -1.57 18.41 -6.04
N HIS A 20 -1.93 18.87 -7.24
CA HIS A 20 -1.03 19.63 -8.10
C HIS A 20 -0.71 21.04 -7.58
N ASP A 21 -1.53 21.56 -6.67
CA ASP A 21 -1.30 22.84 -5.98
C ASP A 21 -0.24 22.74 -4.87
N LEU A 22 0.15 21.52 -4.45
CA LEU A 22 1.20 21.33 -3.44
C LEU A 22 2.59 21.54 -4.04
N PRO A 23 3.58 22.02 -3.26
CA PRO A 23 4.98 22.02 -3.68
C PRO A 23 5.44 20.62 -4.07
N GLU A 24 6.30 20.52 -5.10
CA GLU A 24 6.79 19.23 -5.62
C GLU A 24 7.46 18.38 -4.53
N GLU A 25 8.24 19.01 -3.63
CA GLU A 25 8.86 18.33 -2.50
C GLU A 25 7.81 17.67 -1.57
N VAL A 26 6.68 18.35 -1.34
CA VAL A 26 5.57 17.82 -0.53
C VAL A 26 4.88 16.66 -1.26
N GLN A 27 4.64 16.80 -2.57
CA GLN A 27 4.09 15.72 -3.38
C GLN A 27 5.00 14.49 -3.37
N LEU A 28 6.32 14.67 -3.45
CA LEU A 28 7.30 13.58 -3.40
C LEU A 28 7.30 12.89 -2.04
N VAL A 29 7.31 13.65 -0.94
CA VAL A 29 7.26 13.08 0.43
C VAL A 29 5.98 12.27 0.64
N LEU A 30 4.83 12.82 0.24
CA LEU A 30 3.54 12.14 0.36
C LEU A 30 3.48 10.88 -0.52
N SER A 31 4.01 10.93 -1.74
CA SER A 31 4.06 9.77 -2.65
C SER A 31 4.95 8.67 -2.10
N ARG A 32 6.12 9.02 -1.56
CA ARG A 32 7.04 8.08 -0.92
C ARG A 32 6.42 7.39 0.28
N GLU A 33 5.74 8.16 1.12
CA GLU A 33 5.04 7.63 2.29
C GLU A 33 3.85 6.75 1.91
N ALA A 34 3.07 7.14 0.89
CA ALA A 34 1.99 6.32 0.36
C ALA A 34 2.52 4.99 -0.19
N LEU A 35 3.63 5.04 -0.94
CA LEU A 35 4.29 3.84 -1.47
C LEU A 35 4.83 2.95 -0.34
N ARG A 36 5.43 3.52 0.70
CA ARG A 36 5.91 2.79 1.88
C ARG A 36 4.78 2.01 2.54
N ARG A 37 3.65 2.67 2.79
CA ARG A 37 2.45 2.04 3.39
C ARG A 37 1.84 0.98 2.49
N ALA A 38 1.77 1.24 1.19
CA ALA A 38 1.28 0.27 0.21
C ALA A 38 2.17 -0.98 0.19
N ALA A 39 3.50 -0.82 0.18
CA ALA A 39 4.45 -1.93 0.22
C ALA A 39 4.31 -2.77 1.50
N GLU A 40 4.18 -2.13 2.67
CA GLU A 40 3.92 -2.82 3.94
C GLU A 40 2.63 -3.66 3.87
N THR A 41 1.55 -3.05 3.39
CA THR A 41 0.25 -3.71 3.23
C THR A 41 0.35 -4.91 2.28
N LEU A 42 1.01 -4.76 1.13
CA LEU A 42 1.15 -5.84 0.14
C LEU A 42 1.95 -7.02 0.67
N ALA A 43 3.03 -6.77 1.41
CA ALA A 43 3.84 -7.83 2.00
C ALA A 43 3.06 -8.62 3.07
N GLU A 44 2.31 -7.93 3.92
CA GLU A 44 1.44 -8.57 4.92
C GLU A 44 0.35 -9.44 4.26
N HIS A 45 -0.33 -8.90 3.25
CA HIS A 45 -1.38 -9.65 2.55
C HIS A 45 -0.83 -10.88 1.81
N ALA A 46 0.39 -10.80 1.26
CA ALA A 46 1.02 -11.95 0.63
C ALA A 46 1.31 -13.08 1.64
N GLU A 47 1.73 -12.74 2.86
CA GLU A 47 1.93 -13.75 3.92
C GLU A 47 0.63 -14.37 4.41
N LEU A 48 -0.42 -13.55 4.58
CA LEU A 48 -1.75 -14.05 4.92
C LEU A 48 -2.25 -15.02 3.84
N LEU A 49 -2.11 -14.65 2.57
CA LEU A 49 -2.51 -15.51 1.45
C LEU A 49 -1.71 -16.82 1.42
N ALA A 50 -0.41 -16.78 1.72
CA ALA A 50 0.40 -17.99 1.82
C ALA A 50 -0.11 -18.93 2.93
N ALA A 51 -0.47 -18.38 4.09
CA ALA A 51 -1.01 -19.16 5.20
C ALA A 51 -2.37 -19.79 4.85
N GLU A 52 -3.23 -19.08 4.12
CA GLU A 52 -4.52 -19.60 3.65
C GLU A 52 -4.38 -20.70 2.59
N ILE A 53 -3.34 -20.63 1.75
CA ILE A 53 -3.02 -21.72 0.80
C ILE A 53 -2.53 -22.95 1.57
N GLU A 54 -1.66 -22.78 2.56
CA GLU A 54 -1.14 -23.88 3.38
C GLU A 54 -2.20 -24.57 4.24
N SER A 55 -3.18 -23.80 4.74
CA SER A 55 -4.31 -24.34 5.48
C SER A 55 -5.28 -25.13 4.58
N GLY A 56 -5.13 -25.02 3.25
CA GLY A 56 -6.04 -25.61 2.27
C GLY A 56 -7.34 -24.81 2.08
N ALA A 57 -7.44 -23.61 2.65
CA ALA A 57 -8.60 -22.73 2.47
C ALA A 57 -8.66 -22.11 1.07
N LEU A 58 -7.49 -21.97 0.40
CA LEU A 58 -7.37 -21.46 -0.95
C LEU A 58 -6.67 -22.45 -1.89
N LEU A 59 -7.04 -22.38 -3.17
CA LEU A 59 -6.43 -23.20 -4.21
C LEU A 59 -5.00 -22.73 -4.47
N ASP A 60 -4.05 -23.67 -4.50
CA ASP A 60 -2.67 -23.38 -4.84
C ASP A 60 -2.51 -23.02 -6.34
N GLN A 61 -2.07 -21.79 -6.62
CA GLN A 61 -1.79 -21.26 -7.96
C GLN A 61 -0.36 -20.72 -8.12
N GLY A 62 0.61 -21.31 -7.42
CA GLY A 62 2.02 -20.88 -7.51
C GLY A 62 2.84 -21.08 -6.25
N GLY A 63 2.24 -21.70 -5.23
CA GLY A 63 2.86 -22.08 -3.97
C GLY A 63 2.89 -20.95 -2.95
N PRO A 64 2.76 -21.29 -1.65
CA PRO A 64 2.92 -20.32 -0.55
C PRO A 64 4.33 -19.70 -0.53
N ASP A 65 5.34 -20.43 -0.99
CA ASP A 65 6.73 -19.95 -1.04
C ASP A 65 6.92 -18.77 -2.01
N SER A 66 6.19 -18.73 -3.13
CA SER A 66 6.25 -17.61 -4.07
C SER A 66 5.71 -16.32 -3.45
N LEU A 67 4.65 -16.43 -2.64
CA LEU A 67 4.06 -15.29 -1.93
C LEU A 67 4.98 -14.78 -0.83
N ARG A 68 5.64 -15.68 -0.10
CA ARG A 68 6.68 -15.33 0.88
C ARG A 68 7.88 -14.65 0.22
N LEU A 69 8.32 -15.16 -0.93
CA LEU A 69 9.38 -14.54 -1.72
C LEU A 69 8.99 -13.12 -2.15
N PHE A 70 7.76 -12.94 -2.65
CA PHE A 70 7.23 -11.63 -3.00
C PHE A 70 7.23 -10.68 -1.80
N ALA A 71 6.70 -11.11 -0.65
CA ALA A 71 6.71 -10.31 0.58
C ALA A 71 8.12 -9.89 1.00
N ALA A 72 9.09 -10.81 0.90
CA ALA A 72 10.49 -10.53 1.19
C ALA A 72 11.10 -9.50 0.23
N VAL A 73 10.85 -9.60 -1.07
CA VAL A 73 11.33 -8.63 -2.07
C VAL A 73 10.72 -7.25 -1.85
N VAL A 74 9.42 -7.17 -1.57
CA VAL A 74 8.72 -5.91 -1.28
C VAL A 74 9.31 -5.22 -0.05
N ARG A 75 9.56 -5.97 1.04
CA ARG A 75 10.20 -5.44 2.25
C ARG A 75 11.65 -5.01 2.02
N ALA A 76 12.43 -5.79 1.28
CA ALA A 76 13.81 -5.44 0.95
C ALA A 76 13.87 -4.12 0.16
N THR A 77 13.05 -4.01 -0.88
CA THR A 77 12.96 -2.80 -1.72
C THR A 77 12.54 -1.57 -0.90
N ASN A 78 11.59 -1.74 0.02
CA ASN A 78 11.13 -0.67 0.90
C ASN A 78 12.15 -0.27 1.99
N LYS A 79 13.02 -1.21 2.41
CA LYS A 79 14.08 -0.95 3.40
C LYS A 79 15.27 -0.21 2.78
N ASP A 80 15.60 -0.52 1.52
CA ASP A 80 16.78 0.03 0.83
C ASP A 80 16.47 1.32 0.06
N GLY A 81 15.22 1.53 -0.38
CA GLY A 81 14.82 2.61 -1.30
C GLY A 81 14.77 4.04 -0.74
N PHE A 82 15.00 4.25 0.56
CA PHE A 82 14.84 5.57 1.20
C PHE A 82 16.06 6.07 1.96
N ALA A 83 17.19 5.35 1.90
CA ALA A 83 18.48 5.87 2.37
C ALA A 83 18.94 7.01 1.45
N THR A 84 18.55 8.24 1.82
CA THR A 84 19.18 9.52 1.48
C THR A 84 19.63 9.67 0.02
N VAL A 85 18.76 10.19 -0.84
CA VAL A 85 19.23 10.98 -1.99
C VAL A 85 19.75 12.30 -1.42
N GLY A 86 20.97 12.24 -0.89
CA GLY A 86 21.74 13.40 -0.44
C GLY A 86 22.54 13.93 -1.63
N ASN A 87 22.25 15.16 -2.00
CA ASN A 87 22.91 15.88 -3.09
C ASN A 87 24.45 15.85 -2.91
N ALA A 88 25.15 15.48 -3.98
CA ALA A 88 26.59 15.65 -4.15
C ALA A 88 26.84 16.69 -5.26
#